data_AF-B0RRY7-F1
#
_entry.id   AF-B0RRY7-F1
#
_cell.length_a   1.000
_cell.length_b   1.000
_cell.length_c   1.000
_cell.angle_alpha   90.00
_cell.angle_beta   90.00
_cell.angle_gamma   90.00
#
_symmetry.space_group_name_H-M   'P 1'
#
loop_
_entity.id
_entity.type
_entity.pdbx_description
1 polymer ?
#
loop_
_entity_poly.entity_id
_entity_poly.type
_entity_poly.pdbx_seq_one_letter_code
_entity_poly.pdbx_strand_id
1 'polypeptide(L)'
;MRLAAGAARQCESTRPDPVNGPFSACVKPCPCNDHPRTSAIMARAHRAVSPLLFRGHTSVSNTSSKLDSIAQAKAKLLDELQKLEEQEKTERASEASSAHATIVSLLEQFAGHFNTKQRNDIAAYLGTTTTARKDVVKTGRSEVRPKYELPGTGETWSGRGRTPKAFAAWEGTESYKEWKAKNPDLKFPLIRE
;
A
#
# COMPACT_ATOMS: atom_id res chain seq x y z
N MET A 1 64.23 2.69 47.14
CA MET A 1 62.80 3.03 47.06
C MET A 1 62.63 4.14 46.03
N ARG A 2 61.95 3.87 44.92
CA ARG A 2 61.57 4.86 43.90
C ARG A 2 60.09 4.64 43.59
N LEU A 3 59.26 5.64 43.85
CA LEU A 3 57.90 5.78 43.33
C LEU A 3 57.78 7.24 42.88
N ALA A 4 57.59 7.43 41.58
CA ALA A 4 57.36 8.73 40.97
C ALA A 4 55.98 8.73 40.31
N ALA A 5 55.29 9.85 40.48
CA ALA A 5 53.91 10.12 40.08
C ALA A 5 53.72 10.16 38.56
N GLY A 6 52.55 9.71 38.11
CA GLY A 6 52.06 9.84 36.72
C GLY A 6 50.92 10.84 36.66
N ALA A 7 51.12 11.89 35.86
CA ALA A 7 50.21 13.02 35.66
C ALA A 7 49.02 12.68 34.73
N ALA A 8 47.85 13.23 35.06
CA ALA A 8 46.70 13.32 34.17
C ALA A 8 46.91 14.43 33.12
N ARG A 9 46.57 14.17 31.85
CA ARG A 9 46.45 15.18 30.79
C ARG A 9 45.11 15.06 30.08
N GLN A 10 44.57 16.25 29.80
CA GLN A 10 43.35 16.62 29.08
C GLN A 10 43.01 15.78 27.84
N CYS A 11 41.70 15.59 27.62
CA CYS A 11 41.09 15.45 26.30
C CYS A 11 40.18 16.65 26.04
N GLU A 12 40.49 17.41 24.99
CA GLU A 12 39.73 18.49 24.38
C GLU A 12 39.59 18.13 22.88
N SER A 13 38.54 18.65 22.22
CA SER A 13 38.23 18.60 20.77
C SER A 13 37.11 17.62 20.39
N THR A 14 36.08 17.91 19.59
CA THR A 14 35.54 19.10 18.92
C THR A 14 34.17 18.68 18.36
N ARG A 15 33.14 19.54 18.43
CA ARG A 15 31.84 19.32 17.76
C ARG A 15 31.92 19.72 16.28
N PRO A 16 31.24 19.02 15.36
CA PRO A 16 30.90 19.59 14.06
C PRO A 16 29.44 20.05 13.99
N ASP A 17 29.23 21.24 13.42
CA ASP A 17 27.93 21.85 13.09
C ASP A 17 27.21 21.14 11.92
N PRO A 18 25.86 21.21 11.84
CA PRO A 18 25.10 20.62 10.74
C PRO A 18 24.98 21.55 9.53
N VAL A 19 25.29 21.01 8.35
CA VAL A 19 25.16 21.68 7.04
C VAL A 19 23.74 21.47 6.48
N ASN A 20 23.18 22.55 5.97
CA ASN A 20 21.89 22.66 5.27
C ASN A 20 22.00 22.18 3.81
N GLY A 21 21.05 21.38 3.30
CA GLY A 21 20.94 21.02 1.87
C GLY A 21 19.88 19.94 1.56
N PRO A 22 19.23 19.95 0.37
CA PRO A 22 17.78 19.70 0.23
C PRO A 22 17.35 18.27 -0.13
N PHE A 23 16.06 18.02 0.13
CA PHE A 23 15.22 16.91 -0.34
C PHE A 23 15.48 16.48 -1.80
N SER A 24 15.52 15.15 -2.04
CA SER A 24 14.60 14.43 -2.95
C SER A 24 15.24 13.17 -3.55
N ALA A 25 14.79 11.99 -3.13
CA ALA A 25 14.80 10.79 -3.95
C ALA A 25 13.74 9.80 -3.43
N CYS A 26 12.59 9.77 -4.11
CA CYS A 26 11.58 8.74 -3.94
C CYS A 26 12.13 7.38 -4.37
N VAL A 27 12.28 6.43 -3.46
CA VAL A 27 12.43 5.01 -3.79
C VAL A 27 11.06 4.34 -3.61
N LYS A 28 10.42 4.01 -4.74
CA LYS A 28 9.18 3.23 -4.78
C LYS A 28 9.45 1.80 -4.27
N PRO A 29 8.60 1.22 -3.41
CA PRO A 29 8.66 -0.20 -3.10
C PRO A 29 8.08 -1.04 -4.26
N CYS A 30 8.80 -2.09 -4.65
CA CYS A 30 8.38 -3.09 -5.63
C CYS A 30 7.31 -4.03 -5.05
N PRO A 31 6.32 -4.50 -5.84
CA PRO A 31 5.35 -5.49 -5.40
C PRO A 31 5.94 -6.92 -5.49
N CYS A 32 5.94 -7.65 -4.37
CA CYS A 32 6.18 -9.08 -4.34
C CYS A 32 4.91 -9.79 -4.86
N ASN A 33 5.04 -10.49 -5.99
CA ASN A 33 3.97 -11.28 -6.58
C ASN A 33 4.15 -12.73 -6.10
N ASP A 34 3.32 -13.17 -5.15
CA ASP A 34 3.27 -14.55 -4.66
C ASP A 34 2.43 -15.42 -5.60
N HIS A 35 3.06 -16.43 -6.21
CA HIS A 35 2.35 -17.51 -6.90
C HIS A 35 2.43 -18.80 -6.06
N PRO A 36 1.31 -19.52 -5.86
CA PRO A 36 1.32 -20.80 -5.16
C PRO A 36 1.90 -21.90 -6.06
N ARG A 37 2.99 -22.56 -5.62
CA ARG A 37 3.45 -23.82 -6.21
C ARG A 37 2.59 -24.97 -5.71
N THR A 38 1.65 -25.39 -6.53
CA THR A 38 0.88 -26.64 -6.37
C THR A 38 1.82 -27.84 -6.49
N SER A 39 1.94 -28.63 -5.42
CA SER A 39 2.63 -29.92 -5.44
C SER A 39 1.79 -30.97 -6.15
N ALA A 40 2.20 -31.37 -7.35
CA ALA A 40 1.70 -32.57 -8.01
C ALA A 40 2.61 -33.75 -7.66
N ILE A 41 2.05 -34.71 -6.93
CA ILE A 41 2.65 -35.99 -6.55
C ILE A 41 2.78 -36.85 -7.82
N MET A 42 4.00 -37.10 -8.28
CA MET A 42 4.26 -38.12 -9.31
C MET A 42 4.52 -39.47 -8.64
N ALA A 43 3.58 -40.40 -8.80
CA ALA A 43 3.80 -41.82 -8.58
C ALA A 43 4.79 -42.34 -9.62
N ARG A 44 5.93 -42.90 -9.18
CA ARG A 44 6.92 -43.51 -10.07
C ARG A 44 7.04 -45.00 -9.74
N ALA A 45 6.63 -45.81 -10.70
CA ALA A 45 6.68 -47.27 -10.66
C ALA A 45 8.12 -47.79 -10.51
N HIS A 46 8.30 -48.78 -9.64
CA HIS A 46 9.55 -49.51 -9.49
C HIS A 46 9.76 -50.45 -10.67
N ARG A 47 10.80 -50.20 -11.48
CA ARG A 47 11.39 -51.21 -12.39
C ARG A 47 12.56 -51.87 -11.68
N ALA A 48 12.45 -53.17 -11.47
CA ALA A 48 13.53 -54.01 -10.96
C ALA A 48 14.72 -53.99 -11.93
N VAL A 49 15.91 -53.68 -11.42
CA VAL A 49 17.19 -53.83 -12.13
C VAL A 49 18.03 -54.84 -11.34
N SER A 50 18.41 -55.91 -12.02
CA SER A 50 19.20 -57.04 -11.51
C SER A 50 20.54 -56.62 -10.91
N PRO A 51 21.08 -57.37 -9.92
CA PRO A 51 22.35 -57.05 -9.30
C PRO A 51 23.49 -57.59 -10.18
N LEU A 52 24.01 -56.76 -11.09
CA LEU A 52 25.35 -56.97 -11.62
C LEU A 52 26.34 -56.53 -10.56
N LEU A 53 27.14 -57.48 -10.08
CA LEU A 53 28.30 -57.27 -9.21
C LEU A 53 29.31 -56.36 -9.92
N PHE A 54 29.12 -55.05 -9.80
CA PHE A 54 30.14 -54.07 -10.15
C PHE A 54 31.04 -53.89 -8.93
N ARG A 55 32.12 -54.67 -8.89
CA ARG A 55 33.23 -54.44 -7.96
C ARG A 55 34.03 -53.23 -8.45
N GLY A 56 33.42 -52.05 -8.34
CA GLY A 56 34.08 -50.78 -8.54
C GLY A 56 34.92 -50.47 -7.32
N HIS A 57 36.23 -50.34 -7.50
CA HIS A 57 37.12 -49.72 -6.52
C HIS A 57 36.72 -48.24 -6.44
N THR A 58 35.75 -47.92 -5.59
CA THR A 58 35.29 -46.54 -5.42
C THR A 58 36.23 -45.82 -4.45
N SER A 59 37.10 -44.98 -4.98
CA SER A 59 37.66 -43.84 -4.25
C SER A 59 36.52 -42.86 -3.92
N VAL A 60 35.68 -43.21 -2.94
CA VAL A 60 34.47 -42.48 -2.50
C VAL A 60 34.73 -41.63 -1.25
N SER A 61 35.90 -41.76 -0.62
CA SER A 61 36.21 -41.10 0.65
C SER A 61 36.47 -39.59 0.52
N ASN A 62 36.92 -39.10 -0.64
CA ASN A 62 37.29 -37.68 -0.81
C ASN A 62 36.12 -36.79 -1.30
N THR A 63 35.15 -37.35 -2.00
CA THR A 63 33.97 -36.62 -2.47
C THR A 63 32.87 -36.56 -1.40
N SER A 64 32.71 -37.60 -0.57
CA SER A 64 31.74 -37.62 0.54
C SER A 64 32.03 -36.53 1.58
N SER A 65 33.29 -36.42 2.04
CA SER A 65 33.71 -35.40 3.01
C SER A 65 33.58 -33.96 2.49
N LYS A 66 33.76 -33.76 1.18
CA LYS A 66 33.55 -32.46 0.52
C LYS A 66 32.06 -32.08 0.47
N LEU A 67 31.16 -33.03 0.26
CA LEU A 67 29.71 -32.80 0.32
C LEU A 67 29.25 -32.45 1.74
N ASP A 68 29.78 -33.15 2.74
CA ASP A 68 29.50 -32.88 4.15
C ASP A 68 30.01 -31.49 4.56
N SER A 69 31.20 -31.09 4.08
CA SER A 69 31.74 -29.74 4.28
C SER A 69 30.84 -28.66 3.66
N ILE A 70 30.31 -28.90 2.46
CA ILE A 70 29.35 -27.98 1.82
C ILE A 70 28.03 -27.93 2.61
N ALA A 71 27.54 -29.05 3.12
CA ALA A 71 26.34 -29.09 3.95
C ALA A 71 26.52 -28.32 5.26
N GLN A 72 27.68 -28.47 5.91
CA GLN A 72 28.03 -27.70 7.11
C GLN A 72 28.18 -26.20 6.81
N ALA A 73 28.79 -25.83 5.69
CA ALA A 73 28.89 -24.44 5.27
C ALA A 73 27.49 -23.83 5.03
N LYS A 74 26.57 -24.58 4.41
CA LYS A 74 25.18 -24.16 4.24
C LYS A 74 24.45 -23.99 5.56
N ALA A 75 24.61 -24.91 6.50
CA ALA A 75 24.00 -24.80 7.83
C ALA A 75 24.48 -23.52 8.56
N LYS A 76 25.79 -23.26 8.53
CA LYS A 76 26.37 -22.04 9.12
C LYS A 76 25.85 -20.76 8.47
N LEU A 77 25.71 -20.75 7.14
CA LEU A 77 25.14 -19.60 6.42
C LEU A 77 23.67 -19.36 6.78
N LEU A 78 22.89 -20.42 7.00
CA LEU A 78 21.48 -20.27 7.43
C LEU A 78 21.39 -19.69 8.84
N ASP A 79 22.23 -20.15 9.77
CA ASP A 79 22.27 -19.59 11.13
C ASP A 79 22.67 -18.11 11.12
N GLU A 80 23.62 -17.73 10.27
CA GLU A 80 24.04 -16.34 10.10
C GLU A 80 22.93 -15.47 9.49
N LEU A 81 22.18 -15.98 8.51
CA LEU A 81 21.00 -15.29 7.96
C LEU A 81 19.94 -15.05 9.04
N GLN A 82 19.62 -16.06 9.84
CA GLN A 82 18.65 -15.89 10.94
C GLN A 82 19.11 -14.85 11.96
N LYS A 83 20.41 -14.84 12.27
CA LYS A 83 20.99 -13.84 13.16
C LYS A 83 20.89 -12.42 12.58
N LEU A 84 21.19 -12.25 11.29
CA LEU A 84 21.06 -10.96 10.60
C LEU A 84 19.61 -10.50 10.54
N GLU A 85 18.65 -11.39 10.26
CA GLU A 85 17.22 -11.05 10.27
C GLU A 85 16.74 -10.59 11.67
N GLU A 86 17.22 -11.22 12.73
CA GLU A 86 16.87 -10.83 14.11
C GLU A 86 17.51 -9.48 14.50
N GLN A 87 18.75 -9.26 14.07
CA GLN A 87 19.42 -7.97 14.23
C GLN A 87 18.68 -6.86 13.49
N GLU A 88 18.30 -7.06 12.23
CA GLU A 88 17.53 -6.08 11.47
C GLU A 88 16.19 -5.75 12.14
N LYS A 89 15.49 -6.75 12.70
CA LYS A 89 14.24 -6.51 13.44
C LYS A 89 14.49 -5.69 14.71
N THR A 90 15.55 -6.03 15.45
CA THR A 90 15.92 -5.34 16.69
C THR A 90 16.31 -3.90 16.41
N GLU A 91 17.15 -3.66 15.41
CA GLU A 91 17.56 -2.31 15.02
C GLU A 91 16.38 -1.52 14.47
N ARG A 92 15.52 -2.11 13.64
CA ARG A 92 14.29 -1.45 13.17
C ARG A 92 13.37 -1.05 14.32
N ALA A 93 13.25 -1.90 15.35
CA ALA A 93 12.46 -1.58 16.54
C ALA A 93 13.12 -0.47 17.39
N SER A 94 14.44 -0.52 17.53
CA SER A 94 15.24 0.51 18.22
C SER A 94 15.11 1.87 17.51
N GLU A 95 15.32 1.91 16.20
CA GLU A 95 15.14 3.09 15.36
C GLU A 95 13.71 3.65 15.49
N ALA A 96 12.69 2.80 15.40
CA ALA A 96 11.30 3.19 15.56
C ALA A 96 11.03 3.79 16.97
N SER A 97 11.61 3.23 18.02
CA SER A 97 11.46 3.75 19.39
C SER A 97 12.11 5.13 19.56
N SER A 98 13.28 5.34 18.94
CA SER A 98 13.98 6.63 18.95
C SER A 98 13.20 7.70 18.15
N ALA A 99 12.65 7.33 16.99
CA ALA A 99 11.82 8.20 16.18
C ALA A 99 10.50 8.55 16.90
N HIS A 100 9.91 7.60 17.63
CA HIS A 100 8.75 7.88 18.46
C HIS A 100 9.07 8.90 19.57
N ALA A 101 10.20 8.75 20.26
CA ALA A 101 10.61 9.68 21.31
C ALA A 101 10.80 11.11 20.78
N THR A 102 11.37 11.27 19.59
CA THR A 102 11.51 12.61 18.96
C THR A 102 10.17 13.21 18.58
N ILE A 103 9.24 12.41 18.02
CA ILE A 103 7.88 12.87 17.71
C ILE A 103 7.16 13.32 18.98
N VAL A 104 7.21 12.55 20.07
CA VAL A 104 6.56 12.91 21.33
C VAL A 104 7.11 14.21 21.89
N SER A 105 8.44 14.39 21.88
CA SER A 105 9.07 15.63 22.33
C SER A 105 8.62 16.85 21.50
N LEU A 106 8.53 16.71 20.18
CA LEU A 106 8.03 17.77 19.30
C LEU A 106 6.54 18.08 19.55
N LEU A 107 5.73 17.05 19.76
CA LEU A 107 4.32 17.23 20.08
C LEU A 107 4.16 17.94 21.42
N GLU A 108 4.94 17.61 22.44
CA GLU A 108 4.88 18.29 23.75
C GLU A 108 5.26 19.78 23.64
N GLN A 109 6.30 20.09 22.87
CA GLN A 109 6.77 21.47 22.67
C GLN A 109 5.79 22.33 21.84
N PHE A 110 5.17 21.76 20.82
CA PHE A 110 4.42 22.53 19.81
C PHE A 110 2.90 22.26 19.79
N ALA A 111 2.37 21.36 20.63
CA ALA A 111 0.95 21.01 20.66
C ALA A 111 0.02 22.22 20.80
N GLY A 112 0.42 23.22 21.61
CA GLY A 112 -0.34 24.45 21.82
C GLY A 112 -0.40 25.38 20.60
N HIS A 113 0.54 25.23 19.65
CA HIS A 113 0.64 26.05 18.44
C HIS A 113 -0.01 25.41 17.21
N PHE A 114 -0.40 24.13 17.29
CA PHE A 114 -1.04 23.46 16.16
C PHE A 114 -2.48 23.92 15.96
N ASN A 115 -2.81 24.23 14.71
CA ASN A 115 -4.19 24.47 14.32
C ASN A 115 -4.98 23.14 14.21
N THR A 116 -6.31 23.24 14.15
CA THR A 116 -7.19 22.06 14.05
C THR A 116 -6.89 21.19 12.84
N LYS A 117 -6.49 21.77 11.70
CA LYS A 117 -6.11 21.01 10.50
C LYS A 117 -4.83 20.21 10.72
N GLN A 118 -3.79 20.81 11.30
CA GLN A 118 -2.51 20.14 11.58
C GLN A 118 -2.69 18.99 12.58
N ARG A 119 -3.51 19.18 13.61
CA ARG A 119 -3.85 18.09 14.55
C ARG A 119 -4.60 16.94 13.88
N ASN A 120 -5.54 17.26 13.00
CA ASN A 120 -6.27 16.26 12.21
C ASN A 120 -5.36 15.53 11.21
N ASP A 121 -4.42 16.24 10.57
CA ASP A 121 -3.46 15.65 9.65
C ASP A 121 -2.53 14.67 10.40
N ILE A 122 -2.00 15.05 11.57
CA ILE A 122 -1.19 14.17 12.43
C ILE A 122 -2.02 12.94 12.88
N ALA A 123 -3.25 13.14 13.34
CA ALA A 123 -4.14 12.06 13.72
C ALA A 123 -4.48 11.12 12.55
N ALA A 124 -4.62 11.66 11.34
CA ALA A 124 -4.83 10.86 10.14
C ALA A 124 -3.63 9.96 9.86
N TYR A 125 -2.40 10.49 9.91
CA TYR A 125 -1.19 9.67 9.72
C TYR A 125 -1.07 8.53 10.74
N LEU A 126 -1.49 8.75 11.99
CA LEU A 126 -1.53 7.72 13.04
C LEU A 126 -2.71 6.74 12.89
N GLY A 127 -3.81 7.16 12.27
CA GLY A 127 -5.03 6.37 12.06
C GLY A 127 -5.18 5.72 10.67
N THR A 128 -4.26 6.00 9.72
CA THR A 128 -4.39 5.56 8.31
C THR A 128 -4.33 4.05 8.08
N THR A 129 -4.10 3.23 9.11
CA THR A 129 -4.19 1.77 8.97
C THR A 129 -5.63 1.24 8.93
N THR A 130 -6.68 2.07 9.07
CA THR A 130 -8.06 1.53 9.09
C THR A 130 -9.19 2.45 8.60
N THR A 131 -8.91 3.45 7.77
CA THR A 131 -9.99 4.10 7.01
C THR A 131 -9.60 4.26 5.56
N ALA A 132 -9.95 3.24 4.77
CA ALA A 132 -10.27 3.43 3.37
C ALA A 132 -11.11 4.71 3.25
N ARG A 133 -10.66 5.63 2.38
CA ARG A 133 -11.35 6.89 2.10
C ARG A 133 -12.84 6.57 1.89
N LYS A 134 -13.69 6.97 2.84
CA LYS A 134 -15.12 7.04 2.59
C LYS A 134 -15.28 8.10 1.51
N ASP A 135 -15.40 7.63 0.28
CA ASP A 135 -15.95 8.41 -0.80
C ASP A 135 -17.25 9.01 -0.25
N VAL A 136 -17.28 10.34 -0.14
CA VAL A 136 -18.48 11.06 0.25
C VAL A 136 -19.42 10.94 -0.93
N VAL A 137 -20.12 9.80 -1.02
CA VAL A 137 -21.34 9.67 -1.79
C VAL A 137 -22.23 10.78 -1.26
N LYS A 138 -22.45 11.80 -2.11
CA LYS A 138 -23.38 12.90 -1.87
C LYS A 138 -24.79 12.34 -1.72
N THR A 139 -25.12 11.82 -0.55
CA THR A 139 -26.49 11.48 -0.12
C THR A 139 -27.24 12.76 0.26
N GLY A 140 -27.30 13.69 -0.68
CA GLY A 140 -28.02 14.95 -0.55
C GLY A 140 -28.99 15.21 -1.71
N ARG A 141 -29.24 14.21 -2.57
CA ARG A 141 -30.30 14.31 -3.57
C ARG A 141 -31.58 13.80 -2.93
N SER A 142 -32.39 14.71 -2.41
CA SER A 142 -33.80 14.41 -2.17
C SER A 142 -34.40 13.82 -3.44
N GLU A 143 -35.12 12.71 -3.33
CA GLU A 143 -35.88 12.06 -4.41
C GLU A 143 -36.93 13.07 -4.91
N VAL A 144 -36.57 13.91 -5.89
CA VAL A 144 -37.51 14.86 -6.49
C VAL A 144 -38.30 14.09 -7.54
N ARG A 145 -39.61 13.94 -7.31
CA ARG A 145 -40.53 13.34 -8.29
C ARG A 145 -40.29 13.97 -9.67
N PRO A 146 -40.09 13.17 -10.72
CA PRO A 146 -39.92 13.71 -12.05
C PRO A 146 -41.20 14.48 -12.46
N LYS A 147 -41.05 15.57 -13.22
CA LYS A 147 -42.16 16.47 -13.61
C LYS A 147 -42.61 16.23 -15.05
N TYR A 148 -41.67 15.91 -15.94
CA TYR A 148 -41.89 15.73 -17.36
C TYR A 148 -41.50 14.33 -17.81
N GLU A 149 -42.25 13.77 -18.77
CA GLU A 149 -41.97 12.47 -19.41
C GLU A 149 -42.24 12.56 -20.91
N LEU A 150 -41.32 12.02 -21.71
CA LEU A 150 -41.46 12.01 -23.16
C LEU A 150 -42.27 10.79 -23.64
N PRO A 151 -43.37 10.99 -24.40
CA PRO A 151 -44.14 9.89 -24.94
C PRO A 151 -43.31 9.13 -25.99
N GLY A 152 -42.91 7.91 -25.65
CA GLY A 152 -42.15 7.00 -26.52
C GLY A 152 -40.80 6.57 -25.95
N THR A 153 -40.03 7.49 -25.37
CA THR A 153 -38.72 7.18 -24.76
C THR A 153 -38.78 6.92 -23.26
N GLY A 154 -39.83 7.36 -22.57
CA GLY A 154 -40.01 7.14 -21.12
C GLY A 154 -38.96 7.84 -20.25
N GLU A 155 -38.16 8.75 -20.84
CA GLU A 155 -37.20 9.53 -20.08
C GLU A 155 -37.92 10.57 -19.22
N THR A 156 -37.61 10.57 -17.93
CA THR A 156 -38.22 11.47 -16.97
C THR A 156 -37.25 12.58 -16.55
N TRP A 157 -37.77 13.81 -16.40
CA TRP A 157 -36.97 14.94 -15.97
C TRP A 157 -37.72 15.77 -14.91
N SER A 158 -37.05 16.06 -13.80
CA SER A 158 -37.61 16.84 -12.69
C SER A 158 -37.69 18.35 -12.97
N GLY A 159 -37.25 18.81 -14.15
CA GLY A 159 -37.21 20.24 -14.49
C GLY A 159 -36.22 21.05 -13.66
N ARG A 160 -35.25 20.39 -13.03
CA ARG A 160 -34.14 21.00 -12.28
C ARG A 160 -32.82 20.69 -12.97
N GLY A 161 -31.92 21.66 -12.99
CA GLY A 161 -30.58 21.52 -13.60
C GLY A 161 -30.60 21.51 -15.13
N ARG A 162 -29.57 20.91 -15.72
CA ARG A 162 -29.38 20.85 -17.18
C ARG A 162 -30.41 19.92 -17.83
N THR A 163 -31.01 20.37 -18.94
CA THR A 163 -31.91 19.54 -19.76
C THR A 163 -31.19 18.28 -20.26
N PRO A 164 -31.76 17.08 -20.08
CA PRO A 164 -31.23 15.84 -20.64
C PRO A 164 -31.15 15.89 -22.17
N LYS A 165 -30.22 15.14 -22.75
CA LYS A 165 -30.01 15.14 -24.21
C LYS A 165 -31.24 14.69 -24.99
N ALA A 166 -32.05 13.76 -24.47
CA ALA A 166 -33.25 13.32 -25.17
C ALA A 166 -34.36 14.37 -25.20
N PHE A 167 -34.51 15.17 -24.14
CA PHE A 167 -35.44 16.31 -24.13
C PHE A 167 -35.04 17.36 -25.16
N ALA A 168 -33.75 17.66 -25.28
CA ALA A 168 -33.24 18.57 -26.30
C ALA A 168 -33.40 18.01 -27.72
N ALA A 169 -33.23 16.69 -27.91
CA ALA A 169 -33.45 16.05 -29.20
C ALA A 169 -34.94 16.03 -29.58
N TRP A 170 -35.83 15.83 -28.61
CA TRP A 170 -37.28 15.79 -28.85
C TRP A 170 -37.86 17.14 -29.24
N GLU A 171 -37.36 18.26 -28.68
CA GLU A 171 -37.73 19.62 -29.12
C GLU A 171 -37.53 19.83 -30.64
N GLY A 172 -36.61 19.09 -31.28
CA GLY A 172 -36.35 19.16 -32.72
C GLY A 172 -37.24 18.26 -33.59
N THR A 173 -38.11 17.43 -33.01
CA THR A 173 -38.94 16.47 -33.74
C THR A 173 -40.31 17.05 -34.14
N GLU A 174 -40.92 16.52 -35.21
CA GLU A 174 -42.27 16.91 -35.62
C GLU A 174 -43.32 16.57 -34.54
N SER A 175 -43.10 15.50 -33.78
CA SER A 175 -43.93 15.12 -32.63
C SER A 175 -44.01 16.22 -31.56
N TYR A 176 -42.93 16.98 -31.34
CA TYR A 176 -42.95 18.11 -30.42
C TYR A 176 -43.80 19.26 -30.94
N LYS A 177 -43.71 19.59 -32.22
CA LYS A 177 -44.49 20.67 -32.84
C LYS A 177 -45.98 20.38 -32.79
N GLU A 178 -46.39 19.15 -33.12
CA GLU A 178 -47.78 18.70 -33.02
C GLU A 178 -48.30 18.73 -31.58
N TRP A 179 -47.45 18.39 -30.61
CA TRP A 179 -47.81 18.42 -29.20
C TRP A 179 -47.89 19.85 -28.65
N LYS A 180 -46.97 20.75 -29.03
CA LYS A 180 -46.98 22.18 -28.64
C LYS A 180 -48.13 22.95 -29.27
N ALA A 181 -48.57 22.55 -30.46
CA ALA A 181 -49.79 23.10 -31.06
C ALA A 181 -51.03 22.79 -30.20
N LYS A 182 -51.06 21.61 -29.56
CA LYS A 182 -52.15 21.20 -28.65
C LYS A 182 -51.99 21.73 -27.23
N ASN A 183 -50.77 22.04 -26.79
CA ASN A 183 -50.46 22.49 -25.43
C ASN A 183 -49.62 23.76 -25.46
N PRO A 184 -50.21 24.93 -25.74
CA PRO A 184 -49.42 26.11 -26.02
C PRO A 184 -48.64 26.66 -24.83
N ASP A 185 -49.11 26.37 -23.61
CA ASP A 185 -48.56 26.91 -22.35
C ASP A 185 -47.47 26.04 -21.71
N LEU A 186 -47.32 24.79 -22.18
CA LEU A 186 -46.39 23.82 -21.59
C LEU A 186 -45.21 23.54 -22.52
N LYS A 187 -44.01 23.50 -21.93
CA LYS A 187 -42.77 23.22 -22.65
C LYS A 187 -42.53 21.74 -22.91
N PHE A 188 -42.97 20.85 -22.01
CA PHE A 188 -42.85 19.40 -22.18
C PHE A 188 -44.08 18.70 -21.62
N PRO A 189 -44.41 17.48 -22.09
CA PRO A 189 -45.49 16.68 -21.55
C PRO A 189 -45.22 16.39 -20.07
N LEU A 190 -46.24 16.64 -19.26
CA LEU A 190 -46.22 16.33 -17.84
C LEU A 190 -46.46 14.83 -17.66
N ILE A 191 -45.84 14.27 -16.61
CA ILE A 191 -46.17 12.90 -16.19
C ILE A 191 -47.64 12.87 -15.80
N ARG A 192 -48.38 11.90 -16.35
CA ARG A 192 -49.72 11.58 -15.85
C ARG A 192 -49.50 10.90 -14.50
N GLU A 193 -49.91 11.56 -13.42
CA GLU A 193 -49.96 10.94 -12.09
C GLU A 193 -50.95 9.78 -12.04
#